data_AF-A0A242WA40-F1
#
_entry.id   AF-A0A242WA40-F1
#
_cell.length_a   1.000
_cell.length_b   1.000
_cell.length_c   1.000
_cell.angle_alpha   90.00
_cell.angle_beta   90.00
_cell.angle_gamma   90.00
#
_symmetry.space_group_name_H-M   'P 1'
#
loop_
_entity.id
_entity.type
_entity.pdbx_description
1 polymer ?
#
loop_
_entity_poly.entity_id
_entity_poly.type
_entity_poly.pdbx_seq_one_letter_code
_entity_poly.pdbx_strand_id
1 'polypeptide(L)'
;MLGDFKGKLVNAKVIDKKFIEGDAGIPAMGIPGSPAKYLLTLYANDQTQVVDVKSNFFKKIDVGDEIKAYEYKDHLSIEQDKRKSGWD
;
A
#
# COMPACT_ATOMS: atom_id res chain seq x y z
N MET A 1 3.28 -30.58 3.64
CA MET A 1 3.73 -29.47 4.51
C MET A 1 3.39 -28.17 3.79
N LEU A 2 2.34 -27.48 4.22
CA LEU A 2 2.03 -26.13 3.74
C LEU A 2 2.90 -25.17 4.55
N GLY A 3 4.09 -24.86 4.04
CA GLY A 3 4.99 -23.91 4.68
C GLY A 3 4.30 -22.55 4.80
N ASP A 4 4.26 -22.00 6.00
CA ASP A 4 3.81 -20.64 6.29
C ASP A 4 4.61 -19.63 5.46
N PHE A 5 4.12 -19.26 4.27
CA PHE A 5 4.59 -18.08 3.51
C PHE A 5 4.11 -16.78 4.19
N LYS A 6 4.26 -16.68 5.51
CA LYS A 6 3.93 -15.48 6.27
C LYS A 6 5.15 -14.57 6.20
N GLY A 7 5.02 -13.46 5.46
CA GLY A 7 6.07 -12.44 5.39
C GLY A 7 6.56 -12.05 6.78
N LYS A 8 7.82 -11.66 6.90
CA LYS A 8 8.41 -11.23 8.16
C LYS A 8 7.82 -9.86 8.53
N LEU A 9 7.29 -9.72 9.73
CA LEU A 9 6.82 -8.43 10.22
C LEU A 9 8.02 -7.50 10.48
N VAL A 10 8.03 -6.34 9.84
CA VAL A 10 9.10 -5.34 9.94
C VAL A 10 8.52 -3.94 10.23
N ASN A 11 9.35 -3.04 10.73
CA ASN A 11 9.04 -1.62 10.75
C ASN A 11 9.55 -1.02 9.43
N ALA A 12 8.66 -0.41 8.66
CA ALA A 12 9.00 0.30 7.44
C ALA A 12 8.79 1.80 7.64
N LYS A 13 9.74 2.61 7.20
CA LYS A 13 9.64 4.06 7.20
C LYS A 13 8.97 4.53 5.92
N VAL A 14 8.01 5.43 6.04
CA VAL A 14 7.41 6.12 4.89
C VAL A 14 8.36 7.24 4.47
N ILE A 15 8.94 7.11 3.28
CA ILE A 15 9.94 8.07 2.78
C ILE A 15 9.38 9.02 1.72
N ASP A 16 8.26 8.66 1.09
CA ASP A 16 7.56 9.51 0.13
C ASP A 16 6.07 9.15 0.03
N LYS A 17 5.26 10.11 -0.41
CA LYS A 17 3.81 10.00 -0.59
C LYS A 17 3.40 10.66 -1.91
N LYS A 18 2.68 9.92 -2.75
CA LYS A 18 2.19 10.43 -4.03
C LYS A 18 0.74 10.08 -4.28
N PHE A 19 -0.07 11.10 -4.59
CA PHE A 19 -1.41 10.90 -5.14
C PHE A 19 -1.36 11.05 -6.66
N ILE A 20 -1.99 10.11 -7.37
CA ILE A 20 -2.19 10.17 -8.82
C ILE A 20 -3.69 10.24 -9.07
N GLU A 21 -4.13 11.36 -9.64
CA GLU A 21 -5.53 11.53 -10.03
C GLU A 21 -5.90 10.50 -11.12
N GLY A 22 -7.12 9.97 -11.02
CA GLY A 22 -7.65 9.07 -12.04
C GLY A 22 -8.17 9.86 -13.24
N ASP A 23 -8.27 9.20 -14.37
CA ASP A 23 -8.87 9.76 -15.60
C ASP A 23 -10.25 9.14 -15.83
N ALA A 24 -11.25 9.93 -16.23
CA ALA A 24 -12.59 9.43 -16.54
C ALA A 24 -12.64 8.60 -17.84
N GLY A 25 -11.61 8.70 -18.69
CA GLY A 25 -11.57 8.14 -20.02
C GLY A 25 -12.44 8.90 -21.02
N ILE A 26 -12.49 8.40 -22.24
CA ILE A 26 -13.35 8.92 -23.30
C ILE A 26 -14.21 7.77 -23.84
N PRO A 27 -15.39 7.51 -23.23
CA PRO A 27 -16.23 6.35 -23.59
C PRO A 27 -16.63 6.34 -25.07
N ALA A 28 -16.88 7.50 -25.67
CA ALA A 28 -17.25 7.63 -27.08
C ALA A 28 -16.15 7.14 -28.05
N MET A 29 -14.89 7.10 -27.60
CA MET A 29 -13.74 6.61 -28.36
C MET A 29 -13.29 5.22 -27.89
N GLY A 30 -14.03 4.59 -26.97
CA GLY A 30 -13.64 3.31 -26.36
C GLY A 30 -12.40 3.40 -25.47
N ILE A 31 -11.99 4.59 -25.04
CA ILE A 31 -10.81 4.79 -24.18
C ILE A 31 -11.26 4.64 -22.72
N PRO A 32 -10.86 3.57 -22.00
CA PRO A 32 -11.24 3.39 -20.61
C PRO A 32 -10.52 4.41 -19.72
N GLY A 33 -11.22 4.84 -18.66
CA GLY A 33 -10.61 5.64 -17.60
C GLY A 33 -9.60 4.85 -16.76
N SER A 34 -8.90 5.58 -15.90
CA SER A 34 -8.00 5.00 -14.91
C SER A 34 -8.43 5.41 -13.49
N PRO A 35 -8.43 4.49 -12.51
CA PRO A 35 -8.74 4.85 -11.14
C PRO A 35 -7.61 5.67 -10.52
N ALA A 36 -7.96 6.54 -9.56
CA ALA A 36 -6.98 7.26 -8.77
C ALA A 36 -6.14 6.30 -7.90
N LYS A 37 -4.87 6.63 -7.69
CA LYS A 37 -3.93 5.83 -6.87
C LYS A 37 -3.36 6.64 -5.73
N TYR A 38 -3.15 5.98 -4.59
CA TYR A 38 -2.56 6.58 -3.40
C TYR A 38 -1.31 5.78 -3.05
N LEU A 39 -0.15 6.30 -3.42
CA LEU A 39 1.10 5.56 -3.36
C LEU A 39 1.92 5.99 -2.15
N LEU A 40 2.42 5.02 -1.39
CA LEU A 40 3.44 5.23 -0.36
C LEU A 40 4.74 4.58 -0.84
N THR A 41 5.85 5.28 -0.65
CA THR A 41 7.19 4.70 -0.78
C THR A 41 7.68 4.31 0.60
N LEU A 42 7.94 3.02 0.77
CA LEU A 42 8.37 2.42 2.03
C LEU A 42 9.85 2.03 1.96
N TYR A 43 10.58 2.26 3.06
CA TYR A 43 11.95 1.80 3.26
C TYR A 43 12.01 0.84 4.45
N ALA A 44 12.53 -0.36 4.24
CA ALA A 44 12.83 -1.32 5.30
C ALA A 44 13.95 -2.27 4.86
N ASN A 45 14.87 -2.62 5.75
CA ASN A 45 15.96 -3.58 5.51
C ASN A 45 16.70 -3.32 4.17
N ASP A 46 17.04 -2.06 3.91
CA ASP A 46 17.75 -1.62 2.70
C ASP A 46 16.99 -1.87 1.38
N GLN A 47 15.68 -2.11 1.48
CA GLN A 47 14.76 -2.20 0.34
C GLN A 47 13.82 -1.01 0.31
N THR A 48 13.54 -0.53 -0.91
CA THR A 48 12.52 0.50 -1.16
C THR A 48 11.42 -0.08 -2.03
N GLN A 49 10.17 0.07 -1.61
CA GLN A 49 9.00 -0.41 -2.35
C GLN A 49 7.92 0.66 -2.43
N VAL A 50 7.37 0.86 -3.62
CA VAL A 50 6.15 1.64 -3.80
C VAL A 50 4.95 0.71 -3.65
N VAL A 51 4.01 1.08 -2.78
CA VAL A 51 2.77 0.34 -2.53
C VAL A 51 1.56 1.22 -2.78
N ASP A 52 0.56 0.69 -3.48
CA ASP A 52 -0.74 1.33 -3.62
C ASP A 52 -1.60 1.03 -2.38
N VAL A 53 -2.16 2.08 -1.80
CA VAL A 53 -2.89 2.00 -0.54
C VAL A 53 -4.28 2.59 -0.67
N LYS A 54 -5.15 2.25 0.27
CA LYS A 54 -6.47 2.86 0.38
C LYS A 54 -6.35 4.33 0.77
N SER A 55 -7.25 5.16 0.23
CA SER A 55 -7.29 6.61 0.48
C SER A 55 -7.41 6.96 1.97
N ASN A 56 -8.15 6.18 2.75
CA ASN A 56 -8.32 6.39 4.18
C ASN A 56 -7.05 6.10 4.99
N PHE A 57 -6.24 5.14 4.54
CA PHE A 57 -4.93 4.86 5.12
C PHE A 57 -3.94 5.95 4.73
N PHE A 58 -3.88 6.32 3.45
CA PHE A 58 -3.02 7.39 2.93
C PHE A 58 -3.20 8.73 3.65
N LYS A 59 -4.44 9.10 3.99
CA LYS A 59 -4.75 10.37 4.68
C LYS A 59 -4.31 10.41 6.16
N LYS A 60 -3.95 9.27 6.77
CA LYS A 60 -3.61 9.15 8.19
C LYS A 60 -2.12 8.95 8.47
N ILE A 61 -1.33 8.83 7.41
CA ILE A 61 0.09 8.52 7.45
C ILE A 61 0.84 9.71 6.87
N ASP A 62 1.95 10.12 7.47
CA ASP A 62 2.81 11.19 6.95
C ASP A 62 4.20 10.68 6.55
N VAL A 63 4.92 11.46 5.74
CA VAL A 63 6.32 11.16 5.43
C VAL A 63 7.13 11.27 6.72
N GLY A 64 7.92 10.25 7.01
CA GLY A 64 8.65 10.11 8.26
C GLY A 64 8.05 9.10 9.23
N ASP A 65 6.78 8.75 9.08
CA ASP A 65 6.12 7.76 9.94
C ASP A 65 6.73 6.37 9.80
N GLU A 66 6.72 5.61 10.90
CA GLU A 66 7.02 4.18 10.89
C GLU A 66 5.74 3.36 10.96
N ILE A 67 5.58 2.44 10.02
CA ILE A 67 4.42 1.54 9.93
C ILE A 67 4.86 0.08 9.96
N LYS A 68 3.93 -0.80 10.37
CA LYS A 68 4.14 -2.24 10.25
C LYS A 68 3.91 -2.69 8.81
N ALA A 69 4.89 -3.42 8.28
CA ALA A 69 4.85 -4.02 6.96
C ALA A 69 5.25 -5.50 7.04
N TYR A 70 4.82 -6.28 6.06
CA TYR A 70 5.26 -7.65 5.85
C TYR A 70 6.28 -7.67 4.73
N GLU A 71 7.48 -8.14 5.06
CA GLU A 71 8.57 -8.36 4.12
C GLU A 71 8.51 -9.78 3.58
N TYR A 72 8.41 -9.89 2.27
CA TYR A 72 8.56 -11.12 1.50
C TYR A 72 9.88 -11.06 0.75
N LYS A 73 10.29 -12.18 0.15
CA LYS A 73 11.57 -12.28 -0.58
C LYS A 73 11.76 -11.17 -1.62
N ASP A 74 10.68 -10.76 -2.28
CA ASP A 74 10.73 -9.88 -3.45
C ASP A 74 9.91 -8.59 -3.31
N HIS A 75 9.18 -8.38 -2.19
CA HIS A 75 8.36 -7.17 -2.00
C HIS A 75 7.99 -6.91 -0.54
N LEU A 76 7.60 -5.67 -0.26
CA LEU A 76 6.93 -5.26 0.97
C LEU A 76 5.41 -5.16 0.74
N SER A 77 4.62 -5.60 1.71
CA SER A 77 3.17 -5.37 1.75
C SER A 77 2.74 -4.79 3.10
N ILE A 78 1.57 -4.15 3.13
CA ILE A 78 1.01 -3.60 4.37
C ILE A 78 -0.42 -4.10 4.55
N GLU A 79 -0.80 -4.36 5.80
CA GLU A 79 -2.18 -4.68 6.13
C GLU A 79 -2.99 -3.38 6.21
N GLN A 80 -3.92 -3.20 5.29
CA GLN A 80 -4.68 -1.96 5.12
C GLN A 80 -6.07 -2.01 5.76
N ASP A 81 -6.54 -3.20 6.13
CA ASP A 81 -7.78 -3.45 6.84
C ASP A 81 -7.50 -4.17 8.15
N LYS A 82 -7.49 -3.46 9.27
CA LYS A 82 -7.96 -4.11 10.50
C LYS A 82 -9.47 -4.19 10.39
N ARG A 83 -10.01 -5.26 9.79
CA ARG A 83 -11.32 -5.72 10.24
C ARG A 83 -11.11 -6.07 11.71
N LYS A 84 -11.52 -5.20 12.63
CA LYS A 84 -12.03 -5.67 13.91
C LYS A 84 -13.22 -6.54 13.55
N SER A 85 -12.99 -7.83 13.30
CA SER A 85 -14.05 -8.83 13.30
C SER A 85 -14.47 -9.01 14.75
N GLY A 86 -15.12 -7.99 15.31
CA GLY A 86 -15.97 -8.13 16.48
C GLY A 86 -17.36 -8.43 15.94
N TRP A 87 -17.66 -9.72 15.79
CA TRP A 87 -19.03 -10.18 15.96
C TRP A 87 -19.17 -10.41 17.46
N ASP A 88 -19.82 -9.47 18.13
CA ASP A 88 -20.53 -9.71 19.40
C ASP A 88 -21.82 -10.48 19.08
#